data_AF-M7Y8K9-F1
#
_entry.id   AF-M7Y8K9-F1
#
_cell.length_a   1.000
_cell.length_b   1.000
_cell.length_c   1.000
_cell.angle_alpha   90.00
_cell.angle_beta   90.00
_cell.angle_gamma   90.00
#
_symmetry.space_group_name_H-M   'P 1'
#
loop_
_entity.id
_entity.type
_entity.pdbx_description
1 polymer ?
#
loop_
_entity_poly.entity_id
_entity_poly.type
_entity_poly.pdbx_seq_one_letter_code
_entity_poly.pdbx_strand_id
1 'polypeptide(L)'
;MKNLMILASLLLSLQLGKKEKIEVPAMKSVELTYQEFASFDVNISSTSKTPIDVSVIDPKTKKQVQGFGLGSYGNAVVSVNPDHILRLKNNSLNDMNLSIEFVERKPYTYNPENAPEINFTLHNSSLKSIPLIIPNVMNPNLSPMSNSGVSLKVGQKIYFRDGAKKVLILTVNESIKPGDKIDMAKLVKDLKKD
;
A
#
# COMPACT_ATOMS: atom_id res chain seq x y z
N MET A 1 0.09 -1.34 -39.73
CA MET A 1 1.39 -1.04 -39.07
C MET A 1 1.34 -1.70 -37.69
N LYS A 2 2.17 -2.71 -37.43
CA LYS A 2 2.23 -3.41 -36.13
C LYS A 2 2.89 -2.48 -35.11
N ASN A 3 2.13 -2.01 -34.13
CA ASN A 3 2.69 -1.25 -33.00
C ASN A 3 3.59 -2.18 -32.18
N LEU A 4 4.90 -2.02 -32.33
CA LEU A 4 5.90 -2.65 -31.48
C LEU A 4 5.85 -1.93 -30.11
N MET A 5 5.19 -2.56 -29.13
CA MET A 5 5.29 -2.17 -27.72
C MET A 5 6.67 -2.60 -27.22
N ILE A 6 7.59 -1.64 -27.07
CA ILE A 6 8.87 -1.87 -26.40
C ILE A 6 8.56 -1.87 -24.90
N LEU A 7 8.63 -3.05 -24.28
CA LEU A 7 8.52 -3.22 -22.83
C LEU A 7 9.94 -3.30 -22.27
N ALA A 8 10.45 -2.18 -21.76
CA ALA A 8 11.74 -2.12 -21.07
C ALA A 8 11.49 -2.23 -19.56
N SER A 9 11.73 -3.41 -18.98
CA SER A 9 11.70 -3.62 -17.53
C SER A 9 13.09 -3.31 -16.97
N LEU A 10 13.28 -2.12 -16.39
CA LEU A 10 14.53 -1.71 -15.75
C LEU A 10 14.49 -2.09 -14.27
N LEU A 11 15.35 -3.03 -13.84
CA LEU A 11 15.57 -3.34 -12.42
C LEU A 11 16.77 -2.51 -11.94
N LEU A 12 16.50 -1.34 -11.37
CA LEU A 12 17.52 -0.48 -10.77
C LEU A 12 17.38 -0.54 -9.25
N SER A 13 18.45 -0.89 -8.53
CA SER A 13 18.47 -0.78 -7.06
C SER A 13 18.65 0.68 -6.66
N LEU A 14 17.65 1.27 -6.02
CA LEU A 14 17.64 2.70 -5.71
C LEU A 14 17.92 2.96 -4.23
N GLN A 15 18.78 3.94 -3.99
CA GLN A 15 19.13 4.39 -2.64
C GLN A 15 18.10 5.44 -2.17
N LEU A 16 17.69 5.32 -0.90
CA LEU A 16 16.76 6.26 -0.26
C LEU A 16 17.28 7.70 -0.35
N GLY A 17 16.41 8.66 -0.72
CA GLY A 17 16.76 10.08 -0.84
C GLY A 17 17.59 10.44 -2.08
N LYS A 18 17.94 9.48 -2.96
CA LYS A 18 18.60 9.77 -4.23
C LYS A 18 17.56 10.04 -5.32
N LYS A 19 17.70 11.17 -6.01
CA LYS A 19 16.89 11.49 -7.20
C LYS A 19 17.44 10.79 -8.44
N GLU A 20 16.58 10.07 -9.15
CA GLU A 20 16.85 9.50 -10.47
C GLU A 20 16.04 10.23 -11.54
N LYS A 21 16.61 10.44 -12.72
CA LYS A 21 15.90 11.01 -13.87
C LYS A 21 15.29 9.90 -14.72
N ILE A 22 14.02 10.08 -15.07
CA ILE A 22 13.28 9.18 -15.97
C ILE A 22 12.84 9.98 -17.19
N GLU A 23 13.20 9.49 -18.36
CA GLU A 23 12.67 9.98 -19.62
C GLU A 23 11.45 9.17 -20.04
N VAL A 24 10.35 9.85 -20.32
CA VAL A 24 9.11 9.25 -20.83
C VAL A 24 8.89 9.79 -22.25
N PRO A 25 9.10 8.96 -23.29
CA PRO A 25 9.01 9.42 -24.67
C PRO A 25 7.61 9.94 -25.03
N ALA A 26 7.54 10.81 -26.04
CA ALA A 26 6.32 11.37 -26.58
C ALA A 26 5.29 10.28 -26.90
N MET A 27 4.04 10.46 -26.45
CA MET A 27 2.94 9.51 -26.67
C MET A 27 3.20 8.08 -26.16
N LYS A 28 4.16 7.89 -25.25
CA LYS A 28 4.52 6.58 -24.67
C LYS A 28 4.27 6.52 -23.17
N SER A 29 4.51 5.34 -22.61
CA SER A 29 4.49 5.11 -21.18
C SER A 29 5.77 4.39 -20.76
N VAL A 30 6.20 4.67 -19.54
CA VAL A 30 7.22 3.90 -18.83
C VAL A 30 6.54 3.19 -17.68
N GLU A 31 6.88 1.91 -17.49
CA GLU A 31 6.38 1.07 -16.41
C GLU A 31 7.54 0.69 -15.50
N LEU A 32 7.35 0.92 -14.20
CA LEU A 32 8.37 0.78 -13.17
C LEU A 32 7.94 -0.26 -12.14
N THR A 33 8.88 -1.14 -11.80
CA THR A 33 8.75 -2.16 -10.77
C THR A 33 9.99 -2.15 -9.90
N TYR A 34 9.83 -1.90 -8.61
CA TYR A 34 10.93 -1.85 -7.65
C TYR A 34 10.57 -2.68 -6.42
N GLN A 35 11.54 -3.39 -5.84
CA GLN A 35 11.32 -4.13 -4.59
C GLN A 35 11.12 -3.16 -3.41
N GLU A 36 11.72 -1.97 -3.51
CA GLU A 36 11.69 -0.85 -2.59
C GLU A 36 10.26 -0.35 -2.32
N PHE A 37 9.31 -0.61 -3.22
CA PHE A 37 7.88 -0.38 -3.02
C PHE A 37 7.31 -1.08 -1.77
N ALA A 38 7.96 -2.13 -1.27
CA ALA A 38 7.57 -2.76 -0.01
C ALA A 38 7.75 -1.81 1.20
N SER A 39 8.75 -0.93 1.16
CA SER A 39 9.21 -0.16 2.32
C SER A 39 9.13 1.36 2.15
N PHE A 40 9.01 1.85 0.92
CA PHE A 40 9.14 3.27 0.59
C PHE A 40 8.01 3.75 -0.32
N ASP A 41 7.74 5.05 -0.25
CA ASP A 41 6.91 5.74 -1.23
C ASP A 41 7.81 6.41 -2.29
N VAL A 42 7.22 6.77 -3.42
CA VAL A 42 7.93 7.42 -4.53
C VAL A 42 7.47 8.86 -4.62
N ASN A 43 8.37 9.80 -4.40
CA ASN A 43 8.16 11.19 -4.79
C ASN A 43 8.47 11.34 -6.29
N ILE A 44 7.52 11.84 -7.05
CA ILE A 44 7.63 12.12 -8.49
C ILE A 44 7.61 13.63 -8.69
N SER A 45 8.65 14.15 -9.30
CA SER A 45 8.81 15.56 -9.65
C SER A 45 8.81 15.72 -11.17
N SER A 46 7.83 16.43 -11.72
CA SER A 46 7.84 16.80 -13.13
C SER A 46 8.70 18.05 -13.34
N THR A 47 9.55 18.03 -14.35
CA THR A 47 10.23 19.24 -14.86
C THR A 47 9.60 19.76 -16.15
N SER A 48 8.51 19.13 -16.60
CA SER A 48 7.86 19.42 -17.87
C SER A 48 6.78 20.52 -17.75
N LYS A 49 6.59 21.22 -18.87
CA LYS A 49 5.50 22.20 -19.07
C LYS A 49 4.14 21.54 -19.34
N THR A 50 4.10 20.24 -19.60
CA THR A 50 2.87 19.48 -19.87
C THR A 50 2.59 18.50 -18.73
N PRO A 51 1.30 18.20 -18.46
CA PRO A 51 0.95 17.21 -17.44
C PRO A 51 1.35 15.79 -17.87
N ILE A 52 1.55 14.92 -16.88
CA ILE A 52 1.75 13.49 -17.06
C ILE A 52 0.68 12.70 -16.30
N ASP A 53 0.25 11.57 -16.86
CA ASP A 53 -0.68 10.67 -16.19
C ASP A 53 0.11 9.63 -15.37
N VAL A 54 -0.17 9.57 -14.07
CA VAL A 54 0.47 8.67 -13.10
C VAL A 54 -0.56 7.64 -12.66
N SER A 55 -0.24 6.36 -12.78
CA SER A 55 -1.17 5.27 -12.46
C SER A 55 -0.46 4.10 -11.79
N VAL A 56 -1.13 3.43 -10.86
CA VAL A 56 -0.70 2.17 -10.27
C VAL A 56 -1.57 1.06 -10.85
N ILE A 57 -0.93 0.05 -11.44
CA ILE A 57 -1.60 -1.04 -12.16
C ILE A 57 -1.36 -2.35 -11.41
N ASP A 58 -2.44 -3.10 -11.16
CA ASP A 58 -2.33 -4.49 -10.73
C ASP A 58 -2.00 -5.37 -11.97
N PRO A 59 -0.82 -6.00 -12.02
CA PRO A 59 -0.40 -6.77 -13.18
C PRO A 59 -1.22 -8.04 -13.41
N LYS A 60 -1.92 -8.54 -12.38
CA LYS A 60 -2.77 -9.75 -12.47
C LYS A 60 -4.09 -9.43 -13.15
N THR A 61 -4.74 -8.35 -12.73
CA THR A 61 -6.05 -7.94 -13.27
C THR A 61 -5.95 -6.98 -14.46
N LYS A 62 -4.76 -6.39 -14.69
CA LYS A 62 -4.51 -5.31 -15.65
C LYS A 62 -5.32 -4.03 -15.38
N LYS A 63 -5.91 -3.90 -14.19
CA LYS A 63 -6.71 -2.75 -13.80
C LYS A 63 -5.85 -1.70 -13.10
N GLN A 64 -6.21 -0.44 -13.34
CA GLN A 64 -5.71 0.68 -12.55
C GLN A 64 -6.36 0.64 -11.17
N VAL A 65 -5.54 0.59 -10.13
CA VAL A 65 -5.98 0.60 -8.72
C VAL A 65 -5.89 1.99 -8.10
N GLN A 66 -5.03 2.86 -8.65
CA GLN A 66 -4.89 4.26 -8.28
C GLN A 66 -4.38 5.07 -9.49
N GLY A 67 -4.72 6.35 -9.57
CA GLY A 67 -4.04 7.25 -10.50
C GLY A 67 -4.47 8.70 -10.37
N PHE A 68 -3.68 9.59 -10.96
CA PHE A 68 -3.89 11.02 -10.98
C PHE A 68 -3.09 11.66 -12.12
N GLY A 69 -3.54 12.83 -12.58
CA GLY A 69 -2.74 13.69 -13.45
C GLY A 69 -1.78 14.52 -12.61
N LEU A 70 -0.49 14.44 -12.88
CA LEU A 70 0.51 15.34 -12.32
C LEU A 70 0.65 16.55 -13.25
N GLY A 71 0.26 17.72 -12.75
CA GLY A 71 0.32 18.98 -13.50
C GLY A 71 1.74 19.40 -13.89
N SER A 72 1.83 20.41 -14.75
CA SER A 72 3.11 21.02 -15.16
C SER A 72 3.94 21.44 -13.95
N TYR A 73 5.22 21.06 -13.93
CA TYR A 73 6.13 21.29 -12.80
C TYR A 73 5.65 20.71 -11.45
N GLY A 74 4.67 19.81 -11.48
CA GLY A 74 4.06 19.25 -10.30
C GLY A 74 4.97 18.31 -9.53
N ASN A 75 4.66 18.13 -8.24
CA ASN A 75 5.30 17.15 -7.37
C ASN A 75 4.22 16.35 -6.65
N ALA A 76 4.39 15.04 -6.54
CA ALA A 76 3.46 14.18 -5.81
C ALA A 76 4.16 12.94 -5.25
N VAL A 77 3.73 12.50 -4.07
CA VAL A 77 4.16 11.23 -3.48
C VAL A 77 3.12 10.16 -3.78
N VAL A 78 3.56 9.00 -4.26
CA VAL A 78 2.72 7.84 -4.55
C VAL A 78 3.20 6.61 -3.79
N SER A 79 2.28 5.95 -3.11
CA SER A 79 2.49 4.62 -2.54
C SER A 79 2.17 3.55 -3.59
N VAL A 80 3.06 2.58 -3.73
CA VAL A 80 2.91 1.48 -4.69
C VAL A 80 3.07 0.19 -3.89
N ASN A 81 2.12 -0.74 -4.06
CA ASN A 81 2.27 -2.08 -3.48
C ASN A 81 3.43 -2.81 -4.20
N PRO A 82 4.27 -3.59 -3.51
CA PRO A 82 5.40 -4.29 -4.14
C PRO A 82 5.01 -5.23 -5.29
N ASP A 83 3.77 -5.73 -5.32
CA ASP A 83 3.27 -6.59 -6.39
C ASP A 83 2.65 -5.79 -7.57
N HIS A 84 2.70 -4.44 -7.55
CA HIS A 84 2.09 -3.56 -8.55
C HIS A 84 3.10 -2.81 -9.41
N ILE A 85 2.61 -2.25 -10.53
CA ILE A 85 3.40 -1.47 -11.49
C ILE A 85 3.05 0.01 -11.34
N LEU A 86 4.07 0.86 -11.23
CA LEU A 86 3.92 2.31 -11.39
C LEU A 86 4.07 2.66 -12.87
N ARG A 87 3.01 3.17 -13.50
CA ARG A 87 2.98 3.57 -14.90
C ARG A 87 2.92 5.09 -15.04
N LEU A 88 3.88 5.63 -15.78
CA LEU A 88 4.02 7.04 -16.12
C LEU A 88 3.71 7.21 -17.61
N LYS A 89 2.59 7.87 -17.94
CA LYS A 89 2.12 8.00 -19.33
C LYS A 89 2.21 9.46 -19.79
N ASN A 90 3.06 9.68 -20.79
CA ASN A 90 3.19 10.94 -21.48
C ASN A 90 2.18 11.00 -22.65
N ASN A 91 1.16 11.87 -22.52
CA ASN A 91 0.18 12.11 -23.57
C ASN A 91 0.55 13.33 -24.45
N SER A 92 1.75 13.89 -24.28
CA SER A 92 2.24 15.02 -25.08
C SER A 92 3.05 14.55 -26.29
N LEU A 93 3.25 15.48 -27.24
CA LEU A 93 4.00 15.24 -28.47
C LEU A 93 5.53 15.39 -28.30
N ASN A 94 6.01 15.73 -27.10
CA ASN A 94 7.43 15.89 -26.81
C ASN A 94 7.84 14.90 -25.71
N ASP A 95 9.11 14.49 -25.73
CA ASP A 95 9.68 13.69 -24.65
C ASP A 95 9.67 14.49 -23.33
N MET A 96 9.53 13.78 -22.22
CA MET A 96 9.38 14.38 -20.90
C MET A 96 10.35 13.79 -19.90
N ASN A 97 11.04 14.67 -19.18
CA ASN A 97 11.91 14.29 -18.07
C ASN A 97 11.20 14.48 -16.74
N LEU A 98 11.16 13.40 -15.96
CA LEU A 98 10.75 13.38 -14.57
C LEU A 98 11.94 13.07 -13.68
N SER A 99 11.82 13.41 -12.41
CA SER A 99 12.69 12.85 -11.36
C SER A 99 11.86 12.00 -10.42
N ILE A 100 12.37 10.83 -10.04
CA ILE A 100 11.82 10.02 -8.96
C ILE A 100 12.78 9.98 -7.78
N GLU A 101 12.24 9.88 -6.59
CA GLU A 101 13.01 9.74 -5.35
C GLU A 101 12.23 8.83 -4.40
N PHE A 102 12.90 7.79 -3.88
CA PHE A 102 12.33 7.04 -2.78
C PHE A 102 12.38 7.88 -1.51
N VAL A 103 11.24 7.97 -0.85
CA VAL A 103 11.08 8.69 0.42
C VAL A 103 10.54 7.72 1.47
N GLU A 104 10.83 8.03 2.74
CA GLU A 104 10.26 7.25 3.84
C GLU A 104 8.75 7.18 3.69
N ARG A 105 8.23 5.94 3.66
CA ARG A 105 6.80 5.71 3.67
C ARG A 105 6.27 6.24 4.99
N LYS A 106 5.55 7.36 4.94
CA LYS A 106 4.85 7.84 6.12
C LYS A 106 3.83 6.76 6.48
N PRO A 107 3.79 6.29 7.74
CA PRO A 107 2.69 5.44 8.15
C PRO A 107 1.42 6.20 7.81
N TYR A 108 0.49 5.57 7.08
CA TYR A 108 -0.78 6.17 6.68
C TYR A 108 -1.29 7.04 7.83
N THR A 109 -1.26 8.37 7.64
CA THR A 109 -1.85 9.27 8.62
C THR A 109 -3.33 8.95 8.58
N TYR A 110 -3.78 8.19 9.57
CA TYR A 110 -5.13 7.63 9.66
C TYR A 110 -6.16 8.70 9.32
N ASN A 111 -6.67 8.66 8.09
CA ASN A 111 -7.88 9.36 7.69
C ASN A 111 -8.98 8.30 7.61
N PRO A 112 -9.79 8.15 8.67
CA PRO A 112 -10.80 7.11 8.75
C PRO A 112 -11.84 7.18 7.65
N GLU A 113 -12.00 8.31 6.96
CA GLU A 113 -13.07 8.46 5.96
C GLU A 113 -12.69 7.77 4.65
N ASN A 114 -11.44 7.90 4.19
CA ASN A 114 -11.01 7.45 2.85
C ASN A 114 -10.10 6.21 2.84
N ALA A 115 -9.77 5.64 4.00
CA ALA A 115 -8.90 4.47 4.06
C ALA A 115 -9.58 3.23 3.44
N PRO A 116 -8.87 2.45 2.60
CA PRO A 116 -9.39 1.20 2.03
C PRO A 116 -9.82 0.22 3.12
N GLU A 117 -10.96 -0.43 2.92
CA GLU A 117 -11.47 -1.47 3.83
C GLU A 117 -11.04 -2.86 3.35
N ILE A 118 -10.60 -3.70 4.29
CA ILE A 118 -10.16 -5.08 4.04
C ILE A 118 -11.04 -6.03 4.83
N ASN A 119 -11.60 -7.02 4.14
CA ASN A 119 -12.38 -8.09 4.73
C ASN A 119 -11.48 -9.28 5.07
N PHE A 120 -11.37 -9.63 6.35
CA PHE A 120 -10.54 -10.75 6.81
C PHE A 120 -11.13 -11.41 8.06
N THR A 121 -10.51 -12.48 8.52
CA THR A 121 -10.98 -13.26 9.67
C THR A 121 -10.01 -13.16 10.84
N LEU A 122 -10.54 -12.79 12.00
CA LEU A 122 -9.86 -12.98 13.28
C LEU A 122 -10.14 -14.40 13.78
N HIS A 123 -9.09 -15.18 13.94
CA HIS A 123 -9.17 -16.55 14.44
C HIS A 123 -8.62 -16.63 15.86
N ASN A 124 -9.34 -17.33 16.73
CA ASN A 124 -8.83 -17.72 18.03
C ASN A 124 -8.57 -19.23 18.04
N SER A 125 -7.29 -19.60 17.96
CA SER A 125 -6.86 -21.01 18.05
C SER A 125 -6.73 -21.53 19.49
N SER A 126 -7.02 -20.69 20.50
CA SER A 126 -6.94 -21.06 21.91
C SER A 126 -8.27 -21.53 22.49
N LEU A 127 -8.19 -22.20 23.63
CA LEU A 127 -9.34 -22.63 24.44
C LEU A 127 -9.89 -21.53 25.36
N LYS A 128 -9.36 -20.30 25.28
CA LYS A 128 -9.78 -19.16 26.10
C LYS A 128 -10.31 -18.04 25.22
N SER A 129 -11.32 -17.31 25.67
CA SER A 129 -11.80 -16.14 24.94
C SER A 129 -10.75 -15.03 24.93
N ILE A 130 -10.65 -14.30 23.83
CA ILE A 130 -9.74 -13.17 23.67
C ILE A 130 -10.58 -11.88 23.63
N PRO A 131 -10.62 -11.09 24.71
CA PRO A 131 -11.30 -9.80 24.70
C PRO A 131 -10.56 -8.79 23.82
N LEU A 132 -11.23 -8.34 22.75
CA LEU A 132 -10.70 -7.37 21.80
C LEU A 132 -11.37 -6.00 21.95
N ILE A 133 -10.65 -4.97 21.53
CA ILE A 133 -11.13 -3.60 21.40
C ILE A 133 -10.80 -3.15 19.98
N ILE A 134 -11.84 -2.91 19.17
CA ILE A 134 -11.72 -2.43 17.80
C ILE A 134 -12.48 -1.11 17.73
N PRO A 135 -11.79 0.03 17.55
CA PRO A 135 -12.45 1.33 17.45
C PRO A 135 -13.56 1.30 16.39
N ASN A 136 -14.73 1.86 16.71
CA ASN A 136 -15.86 2.06 15.81
C ASN A 136 -16.57 0.80 15.26
N VAL A 137 -16.16 -0.42 15.64
CA VAL A 137 -16.79 -1.65 15.13
C VAL A 137 -17.57 -2.37 16.22
N MET A 138 -16.98 -2.53 17.41
CA MET A 138 -17.54 -3.00 18.69
C MET A 138 -16.36 -3.52 19.54
N ASN A 139 -16.60 -3.88 20.81
CA ASN A 139 -15.61 -4.57 21.65
C ASN A 139 -15.92 -6.09 21.71
N PRO A 140 -15.62 -6.87 20.65
CA PRO A 140 -15.97 -8.28 20.64
C PRO A 140 -15.11 -9.08 21.62
N ASN A 141 -15.72 -10.05 22.28
CA ASN A 141 -14.97 -11.13 22.91
C ASN A 141 -14.86 -12.27 21.89
N LEU A 142 -13.65 -12.54 21.40
CA LEU A 142 -13.44 -13.58 20.41
C LEU A 142 -13.45 -14.95 21.10
N SER A 143 -14.52 -15.71 20.91
CA SER A 143 -14.75 -16.99 21.56
C SER A 143 -13.63 -18.01 21.31
N PRO A 144 -13.45 -19.01 22.19
CA PRO A 144 -12.50 -20.10 21.97
C PRO A 144 -12.75 -20.83 20.65
N MET A 145 -11.69 -21.27 19.97
CA MET A 145 -11.77 -22.09 18.76
C MET A 145 -12.69 -21.52 17.67
N SER A 146 -12.79 -20.19 17.55
CA SER A 146 -13.77 -19.52 16.70
C SER A 146 -13.14 -18.63 15.62
N ASN A 147 -14.00 -18.20 14.70
CA ASN A 147 -13.67 -17.27 13.63
C ASN A 147 -14.64 -16.09 13.71
N SER A 148 -14.11 -14.87 13.57
CA SER A 148 -14.92 -13.66 13.43
C SER A 148 -14.49 -12.94 12.17
N GLY A 149 -15.41 -12.85 11.20
CA GLY A 149 -15.21 -11.98 10.04
C GLY A 149 -15.25 -10.52 10.48
N VAL A 150 -14.33 -9.72 9.95
CA VAL A 150 -14.27 -8.27 10.18
C VAL A 150 -13.96 -7.55 8.88
N SER A 151 -14.50 -6.35 8.77
CA SER A 151 -14.22 -5.40 7.70
C SER A 151 -13.59 -4.18 8.38
N LEU A 152 -12.27 -4.01 8.19
CA LEU A 152 -11.51 -2.96 8.88
C LEU A 152 -10.68 -2.16 7.88
N LYS A 153 -10.59 -0.85 8.13
CA LYS A 153 -9.82 0.04 7.28
C LYS A 153 -8.33 -0.08 7.54
N VAL A 154 -7.52 0.11 6.50
CA VAL A 154 -6.05 0.22 6.61
C VAL A 154 -5.71 1.32 7.63
N GLY A 155 -4.77 1.02 8.54
CA GLY A 155 -4.36 1.86 9.66
C GLY A 155 -5.19 1.67 10.94
N GLN A 156 -6.32 0.97 10.89
CA GLN A 156 -7.14 0.74 12.08
C GLN A 156 -6.42 -0.19 13.06
N LYS A 157 -6.47 0.17 14.35
CA LYS A 157 -5.77 -0.54 15.42
C LYS A 157 -6.71 -1.52 16.13
N ILE A 158 -6.26 -2.75 16.31
CA ILE A 158 -6.91 -3.77 17.13
C ILE A 158 -6.11 -3.92 18.42
N TYR A 159 -6.82 -3.95 19.54
CA TYR A 159 -6.20 -4.09 20.84
C TYR A 159 -6.74 -5.29 21.60
N PHE A 160 -5.87 -5.91 22.39
CA PHE A 160 -6.22 -6.92 23.39
C PHE A 160 -6.42 -6.25 24.74
N ARG A 161 -7.46 -6.65 25.47
CA ARG A 161 -7.69 -6.20 26.84
C ARG A 161 -7.08 -7.20 27.81
N ASP A 162 -5.96 -6.84 28.44
CA ASP A 162 -5.32 -7.61 29.51
C ASP A 162 -5.69 -7.00 30.86
N GLY A 163 -6.77 -7.50 31.46
CA GLY A 163 -7.38 -6.88 32.64
C GLY A 163 -7.85 -5.45 32.35
N ALA A 164 -7.27 -4.46 33.06
CA ALA A 164 -7.55 -3.04 32.84
C ALA A 164 -6.72 -2.40 31.71
N LYS A 165 -5.69 -3.09 31.20
CA LYS A 165 -4.77 -2.55 30.21
C LYS A 165 -5.25 -2.83 28.79
N LYS A 166 -5.02 -1.87 27.91
CA LYS A 166 -5.25 -1.97 26.46
C LYS A 166 -3.92 -2.09 25.75
N VAL A 167 -3.66 -3.26 25.16
CA VAL A 167 -2.39 -3.58 24.46
C VAL A 167 -2.64 -3.60 22.96
N LEU A 168 -1.86 -2.86 22.17
CA LEU A 168 -1.95 -2.90 20.71
C LEU A 168 -1.41 -4.24 20.22
N ILE A 169 -2.22 -5.00 19.49
CA ILE A 169 -1.83 -6.35 19.02
C ILE A 169 -1.75 -6.46 17.51
N LEU A 170 -2.46 -5.59 16.79
CA LEU A 170 -2.43 -5.55 15.34
C LEU A 170 -2.79 -4.14 14.86
N THR A 171 -2.08 -3.67 13.84
CA THR A 171 -2.51 -2.53 13.04
C THR A 171 -2.81 -3.06 11.65
N VAL A 172 -4.01 -2.81 11.13
CA VAL A 172 -4.40 -3.24 9.79
C VAL A 172 -3.51 -2.53 8.78
N ASN A 173 -2.89 -3.27 7.88
CA ASN A 173 -2.00 -2.73 6.86
C ASN A 173 -2.16 -3.51 5.55
N GLU A 174 -1.47 -3.08 4.51
CA GLU A 174 -1.58 -3.65 3.16
C GLU A 174 -1.03 -5.07 3.03
N SER A 175 -0.32 -5.61 4.03
CA SER A 175 0.12 -7.00 3.97
C SER A 175 -1.01 -7.99 4.25
N ILE A 176 -2.10 -7.53 4.88
CA ILE A 176 -3.32 -8.31 5.09
C ILE A 176 -4.13 -8.31 3.80
N LYS A 177 -4.38 -9.49 3.25
CA LYS A 177 -5.14 -9.67 2.01
C LYS A 177 -6.61 -10.03 2.31
N PRO A 178 -7.54 -9.73 1.40
CA PRO A 178 -8.93 -10.16 1.56
C PRO A 178 -9.04 -11.67 1.73
N GLY A 179 -9.77 -12.10 2.77
CA GLY A 179 -9.95 -13.50 3.13
C GLY A 179 -8.86 -14.08 4.05
N ASP A 180 -7.83 -13.30 4.38
CA ASP A 180 -6.79 -13.75 5.30
C ASP A 180 -7.38 -14.16 6.66
N LYS A 181 -6.71 -15.12 7.30
CA LYS A 181 -7.08 -15.63 8.60
C LYS A 181 -5.95 -15.38 9.59
N ILE A 182 -6.13 -14.39 10.45
CA ILE A 182 -5.12 -13.95 11.42
C ILE A 182 -5.36 -14.64 12.75
N ASP A 183 -4.36 -15.39 13.22
CA ASP A 183 -4.43 -16.08 14.51
C ASP A 183 -4.08 -15.14 15.67
N MET A 184 -5.12 -14.66 16.34
CA MET A 184 -5.01 -13.72 17.45
C MET A 184 -4.43 -14.36 18.71
N ALA A 185 -4.61 -15.66 18.90
CA ALA A 185 -4.06 -16.36 20.06
C ALA A 185 -2.54 -16.42 19.99
N LYS A 186 -1.98 -16.61 18.79
CA LYS A 186 -0.53 -16.56 18.57
C LYS A 186 0.03 -15.17 18.87
N LEU A 187 -0.60 -14.11 18.33
CA LEU A 187 -0.18 -12.73 18.58
C LEU A 187 -0.20 -12.39 20.08
N VAL A 188 -1.25 -12.77 20.80
CA VAL A 188 -1.33 -12.56 22.26
C VAL A 188 -0.27 -13.37 23.01
N LYS A 189 0.00 -14.61 22.58
CA LYS A 189 1.02 -15.45 23.21
C LYS A 189 2.41 -14.86 23.03
N ASP A 190 2.73 -14.34 21.86
CA ASP A 190 4.04 -13.76 21.58
C ASP A 190 4.24 -12.45 22.35
N LEU A 191 3.19 -11.62 22.50
CA LEU A 191 3.20 -10.43 23.35
C LEU A 191 3.41 -10.69 24.85
N LYS A 192 3.14 -11.91 25.33
CA LYS A 192 3.27 -12.29 26.75
C LYS A 192 4.58 -13.02 27.05
N LYS A 193 5.40 -13.30 26.04
CA LYS A 193 6.74 -13.90 26.22
C LYS A 193 7.83 -12.84 26.41
N ASP A 194 7.54 -11.60 26.06
CA ASP A 194 8.34 -10.41 26.37
C ASP A 194 7.96 -9.87 27.77
#